data_AF-A0A0M1JQX6-F1
#
_entry.id   AF-A0A0M1JQX6-F1
#
_cell.length_a   1.000
_cell.length_b   1.000
_cell.length_c   1.000
_cell.angle_alpha   90.00
_cell.angle_beta   90.00
_cell.angle_gamma   90.00
#
_symmetry.space_group_name_H-M   'P 1'
#
loop_
_entity.id
_entity.type
_entity.pdbx_description
1 polymer ?
#
loop_
_entity_poly.entity_id
_entity_poly.type
_entity_poly.pdbx_seq_one_letter_code
_entity_poly.pdbx_strand_id
1 'polypeptide(L)'
;MKLSEILEDTFSSYMDKAGLAWWIEIITAEPKCIYYFGPFVTKQEAEIAHLGYIEDLEAEGAQGIEVNIQRCHPVELTIFDES
;
A
#
# COMPACT_ATOMS: atom_id res chain seq x y z
N MET A 1 12.56 -21.03 -7.99
CA MET A 1 11.91 -20.15 -7.00
C MET A 1 12.50 -18.74 -6.98
N LYS A 2 13.83 -18.55 -7.00
CA LYS A 2 14.42 -17.19 -6.99
C LYS A 2 14.17 -16.32 -8.24
N LEU A 3 13.98 -16.92 -9.42
CA LEU A 3 13.85 -16.16 -10.68
C LEU A 3 12.46 -15.52 -10.84
N SER A 4 11.40 -16.19 -10.40
CA SER A 4 10.03 -15.67 -10.49
C SER A 4 9.82 -14.46 -9.59
N GLU A 5 10.36 -14.50 -8.36
CA GLU A 5 10.32 -13.36 -7.42
C GLU A 5 11.05 -12.15 -8.01
N ILE A 6 12.27 -12.35 -8.54
CA ILE A 6 13.03 -11.27 -9.18
C ILE A 6 12.27 -10.67 -10.38
N LEU A 7 11.58 -11.50 -11.17
CA LEU A 7 10.79 -11.03 -12.31
C LEU A 7 9.57 -10.22 -11.86
N GLU A 8 8.89 -10.65 -10.81
CA GLU A 8 7.73 -9.96 -10.23
C GLU A 8 8.13 -8.60 -9.66
N ASP A 9 9.20 -8.54 -8.86
CA ASP A 9 9.76 -7.29 -8.32
C ASP A 9 10.19 -6.32 -9.42
N THR A 10 10.82 -6.84 -10.48
CA THR A 10 11.25 -6.01 -11.61
C THR A 10 10.03 -5.44 -12.35
N PHE A 11 8.98 -6.25 -12.50
CA PHE A 11 7.77 -5.86 -13.21
C PHE A 11 6.93 -4.86 -12.40
N SER A 12 6.74 -5.08 -11.10
CA SER A 12 6.04 -4.16 -10.21
C SER A 12 6.76 -2.79 -10.16
N SER A 13 8.10 -2.78 -10.09
CA SER A 13 8.89 -1.53 -10.17
C SER A 13 8.71 -0.79 -11.49
N TYR A 14 8.62 -1.50 -12.61
CA TYR A 14 8.34 -0.89 -13.90
C TYR A 14 6.92 -0.29 -13.95
N MET A 15 5.92 -1.04 -13.50
CA MET A 15 4.53 -0.56 -13.44
C MET A 15 4.39 0.66 -12.54
N ASP A 16 5.11 0.68 -11.42
CA ASP A 16 5.11 1.80 -10.49
C ASP A 16 5.66 3.07 -11.15
N LYS A 17 6.84 2.99 -11.78
CA LYS A 17 7.43 4.12 -12.54
C LYS A 17 6.54 4.60 -13.69
N ALA A 18 5.70 3.73 -14.23
CA ALA A 18 4.73 4.06 -15.27
C ALA A 18 3.40 4.62 -14.72
N GLY A 19 3.20 4.66 -13.39
CA GLY A 19 1.95 5.06 -12.74
C GLY A 19 0.80 4.05 -12.94
N LEU A 20 1.14 2.79 -13.25
CA LEU A 20 0.18 1.72 -13.56
C LEU A 20 0.05 0.68 -12.45
N ALA A 21 0.95 0.70 -11.47
CA ALA A 21 0.88 -0.19 -10.30
C ALA A 21 -0.33 0.12 -9.44
N TRP A 22 -0.80 -0.90 -8.73
CA TRP A 22 -1.83 -0.77 -7.72
C TRP A 22 -1.18 -0.50 -6.36
N TRP A 23 -1.81 0.39 -5.61
CA TRP A 23 -1.39 0.78 -4.26
C TRP A 23 -2.60 0.75 -3.34
N ILE A 24 -2.33 0.42 -2.08
CA ILE A 24 -3.30 0.45 -0.99
C ILE A 24 -3.03 1.74 -0.23
N GLU A 25 -4.00 2.64 -0.22
CA GLU A 25 -4.04 3.84 0.61
C GLU A 25 -4.84 3.50 1.87
N ILE A 26 -4.21 3.61 3.04
CA ILE A 26 -4.86 3.43 4.33
C ILE A 26 -4.81 4.75 5.08
N ILE A 27 -5.97 5.27 5.44
CA ILE A 27 -6.12 6.51 6.21
C ILE A 27 -6.55 6.12 7.62
N THR A 28 -5.86 6.64 8.62
CA THR A 28 -6.18 6.44 10.04
C THR A 28 -6.66 7.75 10.65
N ALA A 29 -7.62 7.68 11.57
CA ALA A 29 -8.14 8.83 12.29
C ALA A 29 -7.31 9.18 13.53
N GLU A 30 -6.75 8.16 14.22
CA GLU A 30 -5.89 8.33 15.40
C GLU A 30 -4.83 7.22 15.43
N PRO A 31 -3.51 7.53 15.38
CA PRO A 31 -2.98 8.83 14.96
C PRO A 31 -3.45 9.16 13.54
N LYS A 32 -3.49 10.44 13.18
CA LYS A 32 -3.93 10.84 11.84
C LYS A 32 -2.79 10.68 10.84
N CYS A 33 -2.87 9.61 10.05
CA CYS A 33 -1.84 9.22 9.10
C CYS A 33 -2.46 8.74 7.78
N ILE A 34 -1.69 8.84 6.70
CA ILE A 34 -1.96 8.17 5.42
C ILE A 34 -0.78 7.25 5.12
N TYR A 35 -1.06 5.98 4.89
CA TYR A 35 -0.08 4.94 4.54
C TYR A 35 -0.32 4.47 3.12
N TYR A 36 0.75 4.35 2.34
CA TYR A 36 0.71 3.72 1.02
C TYR A 36 1.51 2.42 1.01
N PHE A 37 0.85 1.31 0.71
CA PHE A 37 1.46 -0.01 0.57
C PHE A 37 1.40 -0.51 -0.86
N GLY A 38 2.52 -1.02 -1.36
CA GLY A 38 2.69 -1.44 -2.75
C GLY A 38 4.17 -1.33 -3.17
N PRO A 39 4.47 -1.34 -4.48
CA PRO A 39 3.52 -1.48 -5.60
C PRO A 39 3.05 -2.93 -5.82
N PHE A 40 1.79 -3.10 -6.20
CA PHE A 40 1.21 -4.38 -6.63
C PHE A 40 1.00 -4.42 -8.15
N VAL A 41 1.17 -5.59 -8.75
CA VAL A 41 0.95 -5.79 -10.20
C VAL A 41 -0.53 -5.81 -10.50
N THR A 42 -1.32 -6.48 -9.65
CA THR A 42 -2.78 -6.60 -9.81
C THR A 42 -3.56 -6.00 -8.65
N LYS A 43 -4.80 -5.60 -8.93
CA LYS A 43 -5.72 -5.13 -7.89
C LYS A 43 -6.01 -6.22 -6.86
N GLN A 44 -6.10 -7.47 -7.32
CA GLN A 44 -6.40 -8.61 -6.47
C GLN A 44 -5.30 -8.90 -5.46
N GLU A 45 -4.02 -8.75 -5.83
CA GLU A 45 -2.90 -8.84 -4.88
C GLU A 45 -3.05 -7.81 -3.76
N ALA A 46 -3.33 -6.55 -4.13
CA ALA A 46 -3.58 -5.48 -3.16
C ALA A 46 -4.80 -5.79 -2.26
N GLU A 47 -5.90 -6.28 -2.85
CA GLU A 47 -7.11 -6.69 -2.12
C GLU A 47 -6.87 -7.89 -1.18
N ILE A 48 -5.89 -8.73 -1.41
CA ILE A 48 -5.53 -9.80 -0.47
C ILE A 48 -4.59 -9.27 0.60
N ALA A 49 -3.59 -8.48 0.22
CA ALA A 49 -2.56 -7.98 1.12
C ALA A 49 -3.10 -6.96 2.14
N HIS A 50 -4.09 -6.13 1.79
CA HIS A 50 -4.57 -5.05 2.65
C HIS A 50 -5.05 -5.52 4.03
N LEU A 51 -5.57 -6.74 4.13
CA LEU A 51 -6.05 -7.30 5.41
C LEU A 51 -4.92 -7.38 6.44
N GLY A 52 -3.72 -7.82 6.04
CA GLY A 52 -2.57 -7.89 6.94
C GLY A 52 -2.12 -6.51 7.41
N TYR A 53 -2.12 -5.51 6.53
CA TYR A 53 -1.77 -4.14 6.92
C TYR A 53 -2.78 -3.52 7.88
N ILE A 54 -4.08 -3.79 7.71
CA ILE A 54 -5.11 -3.38 8.68
C ILE A 54 -4.83 -4.04 10.03
N GLU A 55 -4.64 -5.37 10.06
CA GLU A 55 -4.40 -6.11 11.31
C GLU A 55 -3.19 -5.57 12.07
N ASP A 56 -2.09 -5.28 11.37
CA ASP A 56 -0.88 -4.70 11.97
C ASP A 56 -1.14 -3.30 12.52
N LEU A 57 -1.80 -2.42 11.75
CA LEU A 57 -2.11 -1.04 12.18
C LEU A 57 -3.07 -1.01 13.38
N GLU A 58 -4.10 -1.86 13.38
CA GLU A 58 -5.01 -1.99 14.53
C GLU A 58 -4.27 -2.51 15.76
N ALA A 59 -3.36 -3.47 15.60
CA ALA A 59 -2.53 -3.98 16.70
C ALA A 59 -1.56 -2.92 17.26
N GLU A 60 -1.11 -1.98 16.42
CA GLU A 60 -0.33 -0.80 16.82
C GLU A 60 -1.19 0.30 17.46
N GLY A 61 -2.52 0.15 17.47
CA GLY A 61 -3.46 1.04 18.12
C GLY A 61 -4.07 2.11 17.21
N ALA A 62 -3.90 2.01 15.90
CA ALA A 62 -4.56 2.89 14.95
C ALA A 62 -6.08 2.72 14.98
N GLN A 63 -6.81 3.82 14.82
CA GLN A 63 -8.28 3.84 14.86
C GLN A 63 -8.86 4.56 13.65
N GLY A 64 -10.13 4.28 13.34
CA GLY A 64 -10.87 4.93 12.26
C GLY A 64 -10.24 4.68 10.89
N ILE A 65 -9.95 3.41 10.60
CA ILE A 65 -9.25 3.00 9.37
C ILE A 65 -10.20 3.06 8.16
N GLU A 66 -9.76 3.76 7.12
CA GLU A 66 -10.35 3.75 5.77
C GLU A 66 -9.34 3.19 4.78
N VAL A 67 -9.80 2.36 3.84
CA VAL A 67 -8.94 1.73 2.83
C VAL A 67 -9.43 2.03 1.43
N ASN A 68 -8.51 2.47 0.58
CA ASN A 68 -8.73 2.71 -0.84
C ASN A 68 -7.67 2.00 -1.67
N ILE A 69 -8.09 1.21 -2.67
CA ILE A 69 -7.19 0.47 -3.56
C ILE A 69 -7.30 1.08 -4.94
N GLN A 70 -6.21 1.71 -5.38
CA GLN A 70 -6.19 2.53 -6.59
C GLN A 70 -4.87 2.41 -7.34
N ARG A 71 -4.86 2.83 -8.61
CA ARG A 71 -3.61 3.07 -9.33
C ARG A 71 -3.15 4.48 -9.04
N CYS A 72 -1.96 4.60 -8.47
CA CYS A 72 -1.31 5.88 -8.23
C CYS A 72 0.21 5.70 -8.20
N HIS A 73 0.94 6.78 -7.96
CA HIS A 73 2.38 6.78 -7.76
C HIS A 73 2.70 7.68 -6.56
N PRO A 74 2.61 7.14 -5.33
CA PRO A 74 2.78 7.94 -4.12
C PRO A 74 4.22 8.47 -4.04
N VAL A 75 4.35 9.75 -3.72
CA VAL A 75 5.66 10.41 -3.53
C VAL A 75 6.23 10.11 -2.13
N GLU A 76 5.35 9.95 -1.15
CA GLU A 76 5.66 9.60 0.23
C GLU A 76 4.80 8.40 0.64
N LEU A 77 5.39 7.46 1.38
CA LEU A 77 4.70 6.21 1.78
C LEU A 77 4.00 6.32 3.13
N THR A 78 4.38 7.30 3.94
CA THR A 78 3.74 7.58 5.23
C THR A 78 3.68 9.09 5.39
N ILE A 79 2.47 9.61 5.50
CA ILE A 79 2.20 11.03 5.64
C ILE A 79 1.55 11.22 7.00
N PHE A 80 2.21 11.95 7.90
CA PHE A 80 1.66 12.33 9.20
C PHE A 80 0.94 13.67 9.05
N ASP A 81 -0.25 13.80 9.64
CA ASP A 81 -0.85 15.12 9.82
C ASP A 81 -0.23 15.77 11.08
N GLU A 82 0.70 16.71 10.88
CA GLU A 82 1.40 17.45 11.95
C GLU A 82 0.54 18.57 12.57
N SER A 83 -0.73 18.32 12.84
CA SER A 83 -1.64 19.33 13.43
C SER A 83 -1.47 19.54 14.92
#